data_AF-A0AAD6W298-F1
#
_entry.id   AF-A0AAD6W298-F1
#
_cell.length_a   1.000
_cell.length_b   1.000
_cell.length_c   1.000
_cell.angle_alpha   90.00
_cell.angle_beta   90.00
_cell.angle_gamma   90.00
#
_symmetry.space_group_name_H-M   'P 1'
#
loop_
_entity.id
_entity.type
_entity.pdbx_description
1 polymer ?
#
loop_
_entity_poly.entity_id
_entity_poly.type
_entity_poly.pdbx_seq_one_letter_code
_entity_poly.pdbx_strand_id
1 'polypeptide(L)' 'MMAAQKQCCTEHFELGTCVPGKDDKNPSGKCFKYCIKSCPNHKGGVCKLWGAKSHCHCLC' A
#
# COMPACT_ATOMS: atom_id res chain seq x y z
N MET A 1 8.73 13.88 -18.02
CA MET A 1 7.72 14.13 -16.96
C MET A 1 7.73 12.93 -16.01
N MET A 2 8.55 12.96 -14.96
CA MET A 2 8.67 11.84 -14.00
C MET A 2 7.68 12.04 -12.84
N ALA A 3 6.46 11.55 -13.01
CA ALA A 3 5.43 11.54 -11.96
C ALA A 3 5.00 10.09 -11.67
N ALA A 4 5.93 9.25 -11.21
CA ALA A 4 5.59 7.86 -10.87
C ALA A 4 6.39 7.26 -9.69
N GLN A 5 7.28 8.02 -9.04
CA GLN A 5 8.08 7.50 -7.92
C GLN A 5 7.57 7.90 -6.54
N LYS A 6 6.63 8.86 -6.46
CA LYS A 6 6.08 9.33 -5.17
C LYS A 6 5.05 8.39 -4.54
N GLN A 7 4.46 7.48 -5.31
CA GLN A 7 3.44 6.55 -4.81
C GLN A 7 4.04 5.27 -4.22
N CYS A 8 5.33 5.03 -4.45
CA CYS A 8 6.07 3.90 -3.92
C CYS A 8 6.72 4.30 -2.60
N CYS A 9 6.89 3.35 -1.67
CA CYS A 9 7.55 3.62 -0.39
C CYS A 9 6.84 4.68 0.49
N THR A 10 5.54 4.86 0.29
CA THR A 10 4.74 5.85 1.03
C THR A 10 3.45 5.24 1.55
N GLU A 11 2.91 5.89 2.58
CA GLU A 11 1.57 5.70 3.08
C GLU A 11 0.50 6.35 2.20
N HIS A 12 -0.63 5.68 2.07
CA HIS A 12 -1.77 6.09 1.25
C HIS A 12 -3.03 6.20 2.09
N PHE A 13 -3.15 7.31 2.83
CA PHE A 13 -4.34 7.62 3.64
C PHE A 13 -5.61 7.76 2.79
N GLU A 14 -5.46 8.12 1.51
CA GLU A 14 -6.54 8.20 0.52
C GLU A 14 -7.25 6.87 0.27
N LEU A 15 -6.58 5.73 0.51
CA LEU A 15 -7.19 4.41 0.40
C LEU A 15 -8.09 4.06 1.59
N GLY A 16 -8.11 4.91 2.61
CA GLY A 16 -8.85 4.72 3.85
C GLY A 16 -8.15 3.76 4.81
N THR A 17 -8.93 3.23 5.75
CA THR A 17 -8.47 2.23 6.71
C THR A 17 -8.39 0.86 6.04
N CYS A 18 -7.37 0.07 6.38
CA CYS A 18 -7.19 -1.29 5.89
C CYS A 18 -7.29 -2.31 7.03
N VAL A 19 -7.52 -3.58 6.68
CA VAL A 19 -7.56 -4.70 7.62
C VAL A 19 -6.33 -5.59 7.43
N PRO A 20 -5.48 -5.74 8.48
CA PRO A 20 -4.32 -6.64 8.46
C PRO A 20 -4.73 -8.08 8.10
N GLY A 21 -3.99 -8.72 7.20
CA GLY A 21 -4.24 -10.09 6.71
C GLY A 21 -5.33 -10.21 5.63
N LYS A 22 -6.09 -9.14 5.33
CA LYS A 22 -7.08 -9.11 4.25
C LYS A 22 -6.66 -8.14 3.14
N ASP A 23 -6.34 -6.90 3.49
CA ASP A 23 -6.03 -5.84 2.54
C ASP A 23 -4.55 -5.81 2.15
N ASP A 24 -3.64 -6.29 3.00
CA ASP A 24 -2.22 -6.49 2.72
C ASP A 24 -1.87 -7.89 2.21
N LYS A 25 -2.86 -8.77 2.07
CA LYS A 25 -2.64 -10.15 1.64
C LYS A 25 -2.10 -10.20 0.20
N ASN A 26 -0.85 -10.58 0.01
CA ASN A 26 -0.32 -10.89 -1.32
C ASN A 26 -1.04 -12.13 -1.92
N PRO A 27 -1.51 -12.13 -3.19
CA PRO A 27 -1.56 -11.03 -4.17
C PRO A 27 -2.92 -10.30 -4.24
N SER A 28 -3.90 -10.77 -3.46
CA SER A 28 -5.31 -10.39 -3.58
C SER A 28 -5.70 -9.09 -2.87
N GLY A 29 -4.92 -8.66 -1.88
CA GLY A 29 -5.21 -7.57 -0.98
C GLY A 29 -5.26 -6.21 -1.69
N LYS A 30 -6.16 -5.35 -1.24
CA LYS A 30 -6.33 -4.00 -1.79
C LYS A 30 -5.05 -3.17 -1.73
N CYS A 31 -4.41 -3.12 -0.56
CA CYS A 31 -3.13 -2.43 -0.36
C CYS A 31 -2.06 -3.05 -1.27
N PHE A 32 -2.00 -4.37 -1.31
CA PHE A 32 -1.04 -5.08 -2.15
C PHE A 32 -1.20 -4.69 -3.62
N LYS A 33 -2.38 -4.90 -4.20
CA LYS A 33 -2.67 -4.61 -5.62
C LYS A 33 -2.46 -3.16 -6.00
N TYR A 34 -2.91 -2.23 -5.15
CA TYR A 34 -2.71 -0.81 -5.40
C TYR A 34 -1.22 -0.49 -5.51
N CYS A 35 -0.44 -0.99 -4.56
CA CYS A 35 1.00 -0.76 -4.53
C CYS A 35 1.72 -1.43 -5.71
N ILE A 36 1.40 -2.67 -6.11
CA ILE A 36 2.06 -3.26 -7.30
C ILE A 36 1.68 -2.54 -8.58
N LYS A 37 0.43 -2.04 -8.69
CA LYS A 37 -0.05 -1.36 -9.89
C LYS A 37 0.71 -0.05 -10.12
N SER A 38 0.97 0.70 -9.04
CA SER A 38 1.75 1.94 -9.09
C SER A 38 3.26 1.67 -9.07
N CYS A 39 3.68 0.56 -8.45
CA CYS A 39 5.07 0.21 -8.16
C CYS A 39 5.34 -1.26 -8.53
N PRO A 40 5.41 -1.60 -9.83
CA PRO A 40 5.50 -2.98 -10.27
C PRO A 40 6.79 -3.69 -9.86
N ASN A 41 7.85 -2.92 -9.54
CA ASN A 41 9.13 -3.44 -9.06
C ASN A 41 9.21 -3.63 -7.54
N HIS A 42 8.10 -3.41 -6.82
CA HIS A 42 8.09 -3.39 -5.35
C HIS A 42 7.38 -4.62 -4.77
N LYS A 43 7.62 -4.89 -3.48
CA LYS A 43 7.05 -6.04 -2.74
C LYS A 43 5.55 -5.92 -2.42
N GLY A 44 4.85 -4.95 -3.02
CA GLY A 44 3.45 -4.64 -2.76
C GLY A 44 3.25 -3.69 -1.59
N GLY A 45 2.14 -3.86 -0.86
CA GLY A 45 1.71 -2.94 0.20
C GLY A 45 1.19 -3.67 1.42
N VAL A 46 1.53 -3.14 2.59
CA VAL A 46 1.14 -3.67 3.90
C VAL A 46 0.17 -2.76 4.60
N CYS A 47 -0.60 -3.33 5.53
CA CYS A 47 -1.53 -2.58 6.36
C CYS A 47 -0.82 -2.22 7.66
N LYS A 48 -0.38 -0.98 7.77
CA LYS A 48 0.43 -0.48 8.89
C LYS A 48 -0.43 0.33 9.85
N LEU A 49 -0.38 0.02 11.14
CA LEU A 49 -1.08 0.79 12.16
C LEU A 49 -0.41 2.18 12.31
N TRP A 50 -1.20 3.23 12.16
CA TRP A 50 -0.80 4.62 12.38
C TRP A 50 -1.74 5.26 13.40
N GLY A 51 -1.23 5.47 14.62
CA GLY A 51 -2.07 5.89 15.75
C GLY A 51 -3.14 4.84 16.04
N ALA A 52 -4.41 5.19 15.81
CA ALA A 52 -5.57 4.32 16.07
C ALA A 52 -6.14 3.64 14.81
N LYS A 53 -5.60 3.89 13.62
CA LYS A 53 -6.14 3.38 12.35
C LYS A 53 -5.04 2.73 11.53
N SER A 54 -5.36 1.63 10.86
CA SER A 54 -4.42 0.97 9.95
C SER A 54 -4.55 1.56 8.56
N HIS A 55 -3.43 1.88 7.91
CA HIS A 55 -3.38 2.46 6.58
C HIS A 55 -2.48 1.65 5.66
N CYS A 56 -2.79 1.66 4.37
CA CYS A 56 -1.96 1.01 3.37
C CYS A 56 -0.62 1.76 3.25
N HIS A 57 0.48 1.02 3.38
CA HIS A 57 1.82 1.51 3.16
C HIS A 57 2.48 0.67 2.07
N CYS A 58 2.85 1.30 0.96
CA CYS A 58 3.55 0.62 -0.12
C CYS A 58 5.01 0.40 0.28
N LEU A 59 5.47 -0.84 0.18
CA LEU A 59 6.85 -1.20 0.48
C LEU A 59 7.77 -0.84 -0.68
N CYS A 60 9.04 -0.63 -0.36
CA CYS A 60 10.16 -0.93 -1.24
C CYS A 60 10.60 -2.38 -0.93
#